data_AF-A0AAU3GFK6-F1
#
_entry.id   AF-A0AAU3GFK6-F1
#
_cell.length_a   1.000
_cell.length_b   1.000
_cell.length_c   1.000
_cell.angle_alpha   90.00
_cell.angle_beta   90.00
_cell.angle_gamma   90.00
#
_symmetry.space_group_name_H-M   'P 1'
#
loop_
_entity.id
_entity.type
_entity.pdbx_description
1 polymer ?
#
loop_
_entity_poly.entity_id
_entity_poly.type
_entity_poly.pdbx_seq_one_letter_code
_entity_poly.pdbx_strand_id
1 'polypeptide(L)'
;MGLLALGVPQDRIYIDRGFSGTTRRNRAGLDQTLAAVWDGSMFTVTKFDRFARNMAEANDLLTDLSSRGVHFGLGASVYDWSDPFGRLFLQTLAMLAEFEANIHRIIHGAQENPR
;
A
#
# COMPACT_ATOMS: atom_id res chain seq x y z
N MET A 1 -14.40 -5.73 9.40
CA MET A 1 -13.80 -5.73 10.75
C MET A 1 -13.04 -4.43 10.99
N GLY A 2 -13.03 -3.92 12.21
CA GLY A 2 -12.12 -2.84 12.61
C GLY A 2 -10.74 -3.38 13.01
N LEU A 3 -9.72 -2.53 13.07
CA LEU A 3 -8.33 -2.91 13.37
C LEU A 3 -8.16 -3.58 14.75
N LEU A 4 -8.96 -3.19 15.75
CA LEU A 4 -8.98 -3.85 17.06
C LEU A 4 -9.34 -5.35 16.96
N ALA A 5 -10.30 -5.69 16.09
CA ALA A 5 -10.70 -7.09 15.88
C ALA A 5 -9.63 -7.91 15.12
N LEU A 6 -8.65 -7.22 14.52
CA LEU A 6 -7.49 -7.81 13.85
C LEU A 6 -6.26 -7.87 14.77
N GLY A 7 -6.42 -7.54 16.06
CA GLY A 7 -5.34 -7.60 17.05
C GLY A 7 -4.42 -6.39 17.09
N VAL A 8 -4.75 -5.29 16.39
CA VAL A 8 -3.96 -4.04 16.47
C VAL A 8 -4.24 -3.34 17.81
N PRO A 9 -3.21 -3.05 18.62
CA PRO A 9 -3.38 -2.29 19.87
C PRO A 9 -3.99 -0.91 19.65
N GLN A 10 -4.87 -0.47 20.55
CA GLN A 10 -5.62 0.79 20.38
C GLN A 10 -4.70 2.02 20.24
N ASP A 11 -3.58 2.05 20.94
CA ASP A 11 -2.56 3.10 20.92
C ASP A 11 -1.66 3.06 19.65
N ARG A 12 -1.81 2.02 18.83
CA ARG A 12 -1.12 1.84 17.54
C ARG A 12 -2.05 1.95 16.34
N ILE A 13 -3.27 2.44 16.56
CA ILE A 13 -4.23 2.73 15.50
C ILE A 13 -4.12 4.19 15.08
N TYR A 14 -3.65 4.41 13.86
CA TYR A 14 -3.57 5.72 13.24
C TYR A 14 -4.71 5.89 12.24
N ILE A 15 -5.37 7.06 12.26
CA ILE A 15 -6.58 7.31 11.46
C ILE A 15 -6.40 8.59 10.65
N ASP A 16 -6.50 8.45 9.33
CA ASP A 16 -6.67 9.56 8.42
C ASP A 16 -8.14 10.02 8.43
N ARG A 17 -8.42 11.16 9.08
CA ARG A 17 -9.75 11.79 9.03
C ARG A 17 -9.86 12.63 7.76
N GLY A 18 -10.42 12.06 6.70
CA GLY A 18 -10.71 12.76 5.45
C GLY A 18 -12.17 12.57 5.02
N PHE A 19 -12.97 13.63 5.12
CA PHE A 19 -14.28 13.71 4.46
C PHE A 19 -14.10 13.60 2.95
N SER A 20 -14.94 12.78 2.31
CA SER A 20 -15.21 12.65 0.87
C SER A 20 -14.17 13.21 -0.11
N GLY A 21 -13.57 12.32 -0.91
CA GLY A 21 -13.26 12.58 -2.32
C GLY A 21 -12.22 13.67 -2.64
N THR A 22 -11.23 13.28 -3.43
CA THR A 22 -10.48 14.17 -4.34
C THR A 22 -9.33 15.06 -3.83
N THR A 23 -9.11 15.26 -2.53
CA THR A 23 -7.99 16.16 -2.11
C THR A 23 -6.83 15.42 -1.43
N ARG A 24 -5.64 15.59 -2.04
CA ARG A 24 -4.30 15.17 -1.62
C ARG A 24 -3.84 15.90 -0.33
N ARG A 25 -4.59 15.88 0.76
CA ARG A 25 -4.11 16.43 2.04
C ARG A 25 -4.57 15.56 3.20
N ASN A 26 -3.58 15.15 4.00
CA ASN A 26 -3.68 14.47 5.29
C ASN A 26 -3.75 12.93 5.28
N ARG A 27 -2.72 12.27 4.71
CA ARG A 27 -2.38 10.86 5.03
C ARG A 27 -1.46 10.73 6.26
N ALA A 28 -1.62 11.64 7.22
CA ALA A 28 -0.75 11.73 8.39
C ALA A 28 -0.77 10.43 9.23
N GLY A 29 -1.90 9.74 9.25
CA GLY A 29 -2.04 8.41 9.86
C GLY A 29 -1.25 7.35 9.12
N LEU A 30 -1.27 7.32 7.79
CA LEU A 30 -0.38 6.43 7.02
C LEU A 30 1.09 6.73 7.35
N ASP A 31 1.50 8.00 7.27
CA ASP A 31 2.88 8.41 7.49
C ASP A 31 3.36 8.06 8.92
N GLN A 32 2.51 8.30 9.92
CA GLN A 32 2.77 7.91 11.31
C GLN A 32 2.89 6.39 11.47
N THR A 33 2.04 5.62 10.79
CA THR A 33 2.12 4.15 10.84
C THR A 33 3.42 3.66 10.19
N LEU A 34 3.79 4.20 9.03
CA LEU A 34 5.05 3.87 8.33
C LEU A 34 6.27 4.24 9.17
N ALA A 35 6.22 5.33 9.93
CA ALA A 35 7.27 5.72 10.85
C ALA A 35 7.32 4.87 12.13
N ALA A 36 6.19 4.30 12.55
CA ALA A 36 6.07 3.53 13.79
C ALA A 36 6.47 2.05 13.66
N VAL A 37 6.46 1.49 12.45
CA VAL A 37 6.82 0.08 12.20
C VAL A 37 8.33 -0.13 12.14
N TRP A 38 8.78 -1.28 12.61
CA TRP A 38 10.17 -1.74 12.58
C TRP A 38 10.25 -3.22 12.16
N ASP A 39 11.46 -3.77 11.98
CA ASP A 39 11.67 -5.17 11.58
C ASP A 39 10.89 -6.17 12.45
N GLY A 40 10.15 -7.09 11.83
CA GLY A 40 9.26 -8.03 12.52
C GLY A 40 7.92 -7.44 13.00
N SER A 41 7.65 -6.15 12.74
CA SER A 41 6.31 -5.56 12.95
C SER A 41 5.30 -6.06 11.91
N MET A 42 4.01 -5.84 12.19
CA MET A 42 2.93 -6.01 11.22
C MET A 42 2.24 -4.67 10.92
N PHE A 43 2.20 -4.28 9.66
CA PHE A 43 1.44 -3.14 9.16
C PHE A 43 0.05 -3.62 8.71
N THR A 44 -1.01 -3.27 9.43
CA THR A 44 -2.36 -3.79 9.16
C THR A 44 -3.32 -2.71 8.67
N VAL A 45 -4.01 -3.01 7.58
CA VAL A 45 -5.11 -2.21 7.04
C VAL A 45 -6.37 -3.04 6.91
N THR A 46 -7.53 -2.39 6.96
CA THR A 46 -8.82 -3.10 6.81
C THR A 46 -9.19 -3.36 5.36
N LYS A 47 -8.74 -2.49 4.44
CA LYS A 47 -9.01 -2.56 3.00
C LYS A 47 -7.88 -1.91 2.22
N PHE A 48 -7.71 -2.33 0.97
CA PHE A 48 -6.64 -1.87 0.10
C PHE A 48 -6.76 -0.37 -0.26
N ASP A 49 -7.98 0.14 -0.45
CA ASP A 49 -8.24 1.57 -0.71
C ASP A 49 -7.83 2.50 0.44
N ARG A 50 -7.58 1.94 1.63
CA ARG A 50 -7.07 2.67 2.81
C ARG A 50 -5.54 2.67 2.89
N PHE A 51 -4.91 1.82 2.09
CA PHE A 51 -3.46 1.66 2.02
C PHE A 51 -2.85 2.43 0.84
N ALA A 52 -3.44 2.34 -0.34
CA ALA A 52 -2.93 2.99 -1.55
C ALA A 52 -4.07 3.40 -2.49
N ARG A 53 -3.83 4.41 -3.34
CA ARG A 53 -4.83 4.94 -4.28
C ARG A 53 -4.75 4.32 -5.66
N ASN A 54 -3.61 3.72 -6.00
CA ASN A 54 -3.39 3.01 -7.26
C ASN A 54 -2.35 1.90 -7.05
N MET A 55 -2.13 1.10 -8.08
CA MET A 55 -1.26 -0.06 -7.99
C MET A 55 0.21 0.33 -7.81
N ALA A 56 0.65 1.42 -8.44
CA ALA A 56 2.00 1.93 -8.29
C ALA A 56 2.31 2.33 -6.84
N GLU A 57 1.45 3.15 -6.22
CA GLU A 57 1.58 3.54 -4.81
C GLU A 57 1.54 2.31 -3.88
N ALA A 58 0.71 1.31 -4.19
CA ALA A 58 0.66 0.08 -3.41
C ALA A 58 1.96 -0.73 -3.53
N ASN A 59 2.48 -0.90 -4.74
CA ASN A 59 3.72 -1.61 -5.00
C ASN A 59 4.90 -0.95 -4.29
N ASP A 60 5.00 0.38 -4.36
CA ASP A 60 6.06 1.14 -3.71
C ASP A 60 6.02 0.97 -2.19
N LEU A 61 4.85 1.13 -1.58
CA LEU A 61 4.67 0.97 -0.13
C LEU A 61 4.93 -0.46 0.35
N LEU A 62 4.46 -1.47 -0.37
CA LEU A 62 4.68 -2.88 0.00
C LEU A 62 6.13 -3.30 -0.19
N THR A 63 6.80 -2.76 -1.22
CA THR A 63 8.24 -2.95 -1.42
C THR A 63 9.04 -2.32 -0.27
N ASP A 64 8.68 -1.11 0.17
CA ASP A 64 9.28 -0.48 1.36
C ASP A 64 9.11 -1.36 2.61
N LEU A 65 7.87 -1.75 2.93
CA LEU A 65 7.58 -2.62 4.07
C LEU A 65 8.36 -3.95 3.99
N SER A 66 8.42 -4.56 2.81
CA SER A 66 9.18 -5.78 2.59
C SER A 66 10.67 -5.60 2.81
N SER A 67 11.26 -4.53 2.29
CA SER A 67 12.68 -4.20 2.49
C SER A 67 13.05 -3.96 3.95
N ARG A 68 12.07 -3.57 4.78
CA ARG A 68 12.20 -3.30 6.21
C ARG A 68 11.86 -4.50 7.10
N GLY A 69 11.53 -5.66 6.52
CA GLY A 69 11.11 -6.85 7.26
C GLY A 69 9.75 -6.70 7.97
N VAL A 70 8.90 -5.78 7.53
CA VAL A 70 7.58 -5.51 8.12
C VAL A 70 6.51 -6.30 7.38
N HIS A 71 5.82 -7.21 8.06
CA HIS A 71 4.71 -7.98 7.47
C HIS A 71 3.52 -7.08 7.10
N PHE A 72 2.74 -7.50 6.12
CA PHE A 72 1.53 -6.76 5.71
C PHE A 72 0.25 -7.52 6.03
N GLY A 73 -0.64 -6.88 6.80
CA GLY A 73 -1.98 -7.37 7.11
C GLY A 73 -3.03 -6.65 6.27
N LEU A 74 -3.87 -7.40 5.57
CA LEU A 74 -5.02 -6.89 4.82
C LEU A 74 -6.29 -7.60 5.29
N GLY A 75 -7.07 -6.95 6.14
CA GLY A 75 -8.20 -7.58 6.80
C GLY A 75 -7.73 -8.79 7.61
N ALA A 76 -8.29 -9.97 7.34
CA ALA A 76 -7.90 -11.22 8.01
C ALA A 76 -6.69 -11.92 7.36
N SER A 77 -6.20 -11.42 6.22
CA SER A 77 -5.05 -11.99 5.52
C SER A 77 -3.76 -11.37 6.02
N VAL A 78 -2.73 -12.19 6.17
CA VAL A 78 -1.37 -11.78 6.52
C VAL A 78 -0.44 -12.25 5.41
N TYR A 79 0.45 -11.37 4.98
CA TYR A 79 1.47 -11.62 3.97
C TYR A 79 2.85 -11.55 4.60
N ASP A 80 3.54 -12.69 4.62
CA ASP A 80 4.93 -12.80 5.04
C ASP A 80 5.82 -12.87 3.80
N TRP A 81 6.79 -11.96 3.71
CA TRP A 81 7.69 -11.86 2.54
C TRP A 81 8.69 -13.03 2.44
N SER A 82 8.82 -13.81 3.51
CA SER A 82 9.56 -15.07 3.51
C SER A 82 8.77 -16.22 2.89
N ASP A 83 7.43 -16.10 2.83
CA ASP A 83 6.54 -17.15 2.31
C ASP A 83 6.32 -17.04 0.78
N PRO A 84 6.09 -18.17 0.07
CA PRO A 84 5.89 -18.15 -1.38
C PRO A 84 4.69 -17.32 -1.86
N PHE A 85 3.60 -17.26 -1.08
CA PHE A 85 2.40 -16.49 -1.40
C PHE A 85 2.63 -14.98 -1.24
N GLY A 86 3.33 -14.55 -0.18
CA GLY A 86 3.73 -13.15 0.01
C GLY A 86 4.65 -12.67 -1.11
N ARG A 87 5.60 -13.51 -1.54
CA ARG A 87 6.46 -13.22 -2.69
C ARG A 87 5.69 -13.13 -4.00
N LEU A 88 4.79 -14.08 -4.26
CA LEU A 88 3.93 -14.07 -5.45
C LEU A 88 3.05 -12.81 -5.49
N PHE A 89 2.50 -12.42 -4.34
CA PHE A 89 1.69 -11.21 -4.21
C PHE A 89 2.48 -9.96 -4.62
N LEU A 90 3.67 -9.75 -4.05
CA LEU A 90 4.54 -8.63 -4.44
C LEU A 90 4.88 -8.63 -5.94
N GLN A 91 5.28 -9.77 -6.48
CA GLN A 91 5.64 -9.88 -7.90
C GLN A 91 4.46 -9.56 -8.82
N THR A 92 3.25 -10.00 -8.44
CA THR A 92 2.02 -9.72 -9.20
C THR A 92 1.71 -8.23 -9.17
N LEU A 93 1.83 -7.57 -8.02
CA LEU A 93 1.60 -6.13 -7.91
C LEU A 93 2.62 -5.32 -8.71
N ALA A 94 3.90 -5.72 -8.68
CA ALA A 94 4.95 -5.09 -9.48
C ALA A 94 4.64 -5.17 -10.98
N MET A 95 4.24 -6.35 -11.46
CA MET A 95 3.83 -6.56 -12.85
C MET A 95 2.63 -5.68 -13.23
N LEU A 96 1.62 -5.59 -12.36
CA LEU A 96 0.43 -4.76 -12.60
C LEU A 96 0.77 -3.26 -12.60
N ALA A 97 1.63 -2.81 -11.69
CA ALA A 97 2.08 -1.41 -11.63
C ALA A 97 2.87 -1.02 -12.88
N GLU A 98 3.77 -1.88 -13.36
CA GLU A 98 4.51 -1.66 -14.59
C GLU A 98 3.58 -1.63 -15.82
N PHE A 99 2.61 -2.55 -15.88
CA PHE A 99 1.59 -2.57 -16.92
C PHE A 99 0.78 -1.27 -16.95
N GLU A 100 0.27 -0.79 -15.82
CA GLU A 100 -0.48 0.47 -15.73
C GLU A 100 0.39 1.66 -16.16
N ALA A 101 1.65 1.73 -15.74
CA ALA A 101 2.59 2.78 -16.13
C ALA A 101 2.85 2.80 -17.65
N ASN A 102 2.99 1.62 -18.26
CA ASN A 102 3.19 1.47 -19.70
C ASN A 102 1.94 1.88 -20.50
N ILE A 103 0.74 1.48 -20.05
CA ILE A 103 -0.52 1.90 -20.67
C ILE A 103 -0.70 3.42 -20.59
N HIS A 104 -0.43 4.02 -19.42
CA HIS A 104 -0.48 5.47 -19.25
C HIS A 104 0.49 6.17 -20.21
N ARG A 105 1.71 5.65 -20.40
CA ARG A 105 2.67 6.19 -21.38
C ARG A 105 2.17 6.09 -22.83
N ILE A 106 1.53 4.98 -23.21
CA ILE A 106 1.00 4.80 -24.58
C ILE A 106 -0.13 5.80 -24.86
N ILE A 107 -1.08 5.93 -23.94
CA ILE A 107 -2.27 6.79 -24.11
C ILE A 107 -1.85 8.28 -24.17
N HIS A 108 -0.93 8.71 -23.31
CA HIS A 108 -0.56 10.13 -23.20
C HIS A 108 0.69 10.51 -24.03
N GLY A 109 1.58 9.56 -24.33
CA GLY A 109 2.78 9.77 -25.14
C GLY A 109 2.50 9.91 -26.65
N ALA A 110 1.29 9.57 -27.12
CA ALA A 110 0.90 9.78 -28.51
C ALA A 110 0.59 11.26 -28.85
N GLN A 111 0.64 12.18 -27.86
CA GLN A 111 0.36 13.61 -28.04
C GLN A 111 1.61 14.49 -28.25
N GLU A 112 2.82 13.92 -28.22
CA GLU A 112 4.07 14.65 -28.49
C GLU A 112 4.64 14.25 -29.85
N ASN A 113 4.04 14.76 -30.92
CA ASN A 113 4.75 14.96 -32.19
C ASN A 113 4.22 16.20 -32.92
N PRO A 114 4.64 17.41 -32.53
CA PRO A 114 4.54 18.55 -33.41
C PRO A 114 5.66 18.43 -34.45
N ARG A 115 5.28 18.19 -35.71
CA ARG A 115 6.14 18.47 -36.86
C ARG A 115 6.37 19.98 -36.97
#